data_AF-A0A3D1E3X0-F1
#
_entry.id   AF-A0A3D1E3X0-F1
#
_cell.length_a   1.000
_cell.length_b   1.000
_cell.length_c   1.000
_cell.angle_alpha   90.00
_cell.angle_beta   90.00
_cell.angle_gamma   90.00
#
_symmetry.space_group_name_H-M   'P 1'
#
loop_
_entity.id
_entity.type
_entity.pdbx_description
1 polymer ?
#
loop_
_entity_poly.entity_id
_entity_poly.type
_entity_poly.pdbx_seq_one_letter_code
_entity_poly.pdbx_strand_id
1 'polypeptide(L)'
;AVMTPDENNKFAELVVQDLAAADMLPKAQITISNHYSGCRAQHRLRLFHADLNLSKPAKGFGARSRRQVTIMRISLPAMSDGEICIDSDIARLADIVRSSDGHFARRYIDHDAFDMLFGVITSEKNLVEKMLPPDFVGRLLALHHDVVNALAASGDEDAHMLALLADASLTLVIDTPPTPSIAVHGITEATVEAEARRRIRQVAALVQLADDLPTGDAISLPADVGRRPPVAAMQVTS
;
A
#
# COMPACT_ATOMS: atom_id res chain seq x y z
N ALA A 1 18.89 -11.69 -2.14
CA ALA A 1 18.66 -12.27 -3.49
C ALA A 1 17.55 -11.48 -4.16
N VAL A 2 17.66 -11.20 -5.45
CA VAL A 2 16.57 -10.63 -6.26
C VAL A 2 15.55 -11.76 -6.48
N MET A 3 14.30 -11.53 -6.11
CA MET A 3 13.21 -12.50 -6.30
C MET A 3 12.89 -12.65 -7.79
N THR A 4 12.58 -13.86 -8.21
CA THR A 4 11.99 -14.16 -9.53
C THR A 4 10.61 -13.50 -9.66
N PRO A 5 10.10 -13.31 -10.90
CA PRO A 5 8.74 -12.78 -11.11
C PRO A 5 7.66 -13.57 -10.35
N ASP A 6 7.78 -14.90 -10.29
CA ASP A 6 6.83 -15.77 -9.58
C ASP A 6 6.91 -15.58 -8.05
N GLU A 7 8.11 -15.41 -7.51
CA GLU A 7 8.31 -15.09 -6.09
C GLU A 7 7.76 -13.71 -5.74
N ASN A 8 7.91 -12.73 -6.64
CA ASN A 8 7.33 -11.40 -6.46
C ASN A 8 5.81 -11.43 -6.50
N ASN A 9 5.21 -12.20 -7.41
CA ASN A 9 3.76 -12.36 -7.48
C ASN A 9 3.23 -13.04 -6.22
N LYS A 10 3.87 -14.12 -5.75
CA LYS A 10 3.52 -14.78 -4.48
C LYS A 10 3.65 -13.84 -3.28
N PHE A 11 4.70 -13.02 -3.24
CA PHE A 11 4.86 -12.03 -2.17
C PHE A 11 3.75 -10.97 -2.23
N ALA A 12 3.42 -10.45 -3.41
CA ALA A 12 2.35 -9.48 -3.58
C ALA A 12 0.98 -10.08 -3.19
N GLU A 13 0.71 -11.32 -3.58
CA GLU A 13 -0.48 -12.06 -3.15
C GLU A 13 -0.54 -12.21 -1.62
N LEU A 14 0.58 -12.56 -0.98
CA LEU A 14 0.67 -12.64 0.48
C LEU A 14 0.36 -11.30 1.13
N VAL A 15 0.93 -10.19 0.65
CA VAL A 15 0.64 -8.85 1.22
C VAL A 15 -0.84 -8.50 1.08
N VAL A 16 -1.48 -8.80 -0.05
CA VAL A 16 -2.92 -8.55 -0.22
C VAL A 16 -3.74 -9.47 0.70
N GLN A 17 -3.32 -10.72 0.90
CA GLN A 17 -3.96 -11.64 1.83
C GLN A 17 -3.82 -11.18 3.29
N ASP A 18 -2.65 -10.67 3.69
CA ASP A 18 -2.41 -10.09 5.02
C ASP A 18 -3.32 -8.89 5.25
N LEU A 19 -3.41 -7.98 4.28
CA LEU A 19 -4.33 -6.83 4.32
C LEU A 19 -5.80 -7.28 4.40
N ALA A 20 -6.17 -8.35 3.69
CA ALA A 20 -7.53 -8.89 3.76
C ALA A 20 -7.81 -9.64 5.07
N ALA A 21 -6.80 -10.25 5.69
CA ALA A 21 -6.90 -10.88 7.00
C ALA A 21 -7.04 -9.83 8.12
N ALA A 22 -6.46 -8.65 7.92
CA ALA A 22 -6.61 -7.50 8.80
C ALA A 22 -7.92 -6.71 8.55
N ASP A 23 -8.84 -7.21 7.72
CA ASP A 23 -10.06 -6.52 7.27
C ASP A 23 -9.83 -5.16 6.56
N MET A 24 -8.59 -4.89 6.14
CA MET A 24 -8.18 -3.64 5.49
C MET A 24 -8.43 -3.62 3.98
N LEU A 25 -8.45 -4.82 3.38
CA LEU A 25 -8.90 -5.03 2.00
C LEU A 25 -10.00 -6.08 1.98
N PRO A 26 -10.92 -6.02 1.00
CA PRO A 26 -11.97 -7.00 0.90
C PRO A 26 -11.40 -8.34 0.41
N LYS A 27 -11.95 -9.45 0.91
CA LYS A 27 -11.64 -10.78 0.37
C LYS A 27 -12.05 -10.84 -1.09
N ALA A 28 -11.08 -11.05 -1.96
CA ALA A 28 -11.24 -10.98 -3.42
C ALA A 28 -10.40 -12.06 -4.11
N GLN A 29 -10.76 -12.38 -5.35
CA GLN A 29 -9.82 -12.99 -6.27
C GLN A 29 -8.83 -11.90 -6.74
N ILE A 30 -7.55 -12.18 -6.60
CA ILE A 30 -6.47 -11.21 -6.83
C ILE A 30 -5.83 -11.47 -8.19
N THR A 31 -5.55 -10.42 -8.94
CA THR A 31 -4.71 -10.49 -10.14
C THR A 31 -3.63 -9.42 -10.07
N ILE A 32 -2.37 -9.84 -9.92
CA ILE A 32 -1.22 -8.93 -9.91
C ILE A 32 -0.90 -8.54 -11.36
N SER A 33 -0.93 -7.24 -11.65
CA SER A 33 -0.68 -6.73 -13.00
C SER A 33 0.77 -6.27 -13.19
N ASN A 34 1.39 -5.71 -12.16
CA ASN A 34 2.75 -5.19 -12.18
C ASN A 34 3.35 -5.21 -10.78
N HIS A 35 4.66 -5.39 -10.70
CA HIS A 35 5.40 -5.28 -9.45
C HIS A 35 6.76 -4.60 -9.67
N TYR A 36 7.25 -3.97 -8.62
CA TYR A 36 8.55 -3.37 -8.51
C TYR A 36 9.14 -3.73 -7.14
N SER A 37 10.42 -4.05 -7.15
CA SER A 37 11.19 -4.30 -5.94
C SER A 37 12.49 -3.53 -6.00
N GLY A 38 12.80 -2.78 -4.96
CA GLY A 38 14.01 -1.99 -4.91
C GLY A 38 14.41 -1.63 -3.49
N CYS A 39 15.48 -0.87 -3.39
CA CYS A 39 15.88 -0.21 -2.17
C CYS A 39 15.96 1.29 -2.44
N ARG A 40 15.53 2.09 -1.46
CA ARG A 40 15.69 3.54 -1.48
C ARG A 40 16.18 3.99 -0.12
N ALA A 41 17.29 4.72 -0.11
CA ALA A 41 18.12 4.85 1.09
C ALA A 41 18.34 3.47 1.74
N GLN A 42 17.94 3.29 2.99
CA GLN A 42 18.03 2.03 3.74
C GLN A 42 16.72 1.23 3.78
N HIS A 43 15.69 1.73 3.11
CA HIS A 43 14.38 1.08 3.08
C HIS A 43 14.29 0.13 1.88
N ARG A 44 13.82 -1.08 2.14
CA ARG A 44 13.37 -1.99 1.09
C ARG A 44 11.97 -1.58 0.68
N LEU A 45 11.79 -1.40 -0.63
CA LEU A 45 10.53 -1.00 -1.24
C LEU A 45 9.97 -2.15 -2.06
N ARG A 46 8.67 -2.38 -1.89
CA ARG A 46 7.86 -3.26 -2.72
C ARG A 46 6.65 -2.47 -3.17
N LEU A 47 6.50 -2.30 -4.47
CA LEU A 47 5.36 -1.61 -5.06
C LEU A 47 4.70 -2.57 -6.02
N PHE A 48 3.39 -2.72 -5.98
CA PHE A 48 2.67 -3.54 -6.94
C PHE A 48 1.25 -3.05 -7.17
N HIS A 49 0.72 -3.42 -8.33
CA HIS A 49 -0.64 -3.12 -8.73
C HIS A 49 -1.44 -4.41 -8.79
N ALA A 50 -2.62 -4.42 -8.18
CA ALA A 50 -3.51 -5.56 -8.19
C ALA A 50 -4.94 -5.16 -8.58
N ASP A 51 -5.58 -5.99 -9.39
CA ASP A 51 -7.03 -6.00 -9.58
C ASP A 51 -7.64 -6.94 -8.53
N LEU A 52 -8.63 -6.42 -7.79
CA LEU A 52 -9.41 -7.18 -6.83
C LEU A 52 -10.80 -7.46 -7.42
N ASN A 53 -11.09 -8.72 -7.69
CA ASN A 53 -12.40 -9.18 -8.18
C ASN A 53 -13.20 -9.76 -7.01
N LEU A 54 -14.23 -9.03 -6.59
CA LEU A 54 -15.14 -9.36 -5.50
C LEU A 54 -16.29 -10.22 -6.01
N SER A 55 -16.59 -11.30 -5.28
CA SER A 55 -17.78 -12.12 -5.55
C SER A 55 -19.09 -11.40 -5.25
N LYS A 56 -19.04 -10.35 -4.42
CA LYS A 56 -20.16 -9.46 -4.07
C LYS A 56 -19.61 -8.09 -3.63
N PRO A 57 -20.40 -7.00 -3.73
CA PRO A 57 -20.00 -5.71 -3.18
C PRO A 57 -19.57 -5.84 -1.71
N ALA A 58 -18.41 -5.27 -1.38
CA ALA A 58 -17.88 -5.31 -0.02
C ALA A 58 -18.30 -4.04 0.72
N LYS A 59 -18.80 -4.22 1.95
CA LYS A 59 -19.23 -3.12 2.82
C LYS A 59 -18.02 -2.22 3.12
N GLY A 60 -18.15 -0.91 2.95
CA GLY A 60 -17.03 0.04 3.11
C GLY A 60 -16.04 0.07 1.93
N PHE A 61 -16.37 -0.57 0.80
CA PHE A 61 -15.55 -0.57 -0.42
C PHE A 61 -16.42 -0.31 -1.67
N GLY A 62 -17.45 0.52 -1.52
CA GLY A 62 -18.36 0.92 -2.62
C GLY A 62 -19.20 -0.22 -3.21
N ALA A 63 -20.06 0.12 -4.17
CA ALA A 63 -20.98 -0.84 -4.80
C ALA A 63 -20.34 -1.72 -5.89
N ARG A 64 -19.07 -1.46 -6.24
CA ARG A 64 -18.42 -2.11 -7.39
C ARG A 64 -17.85 -3.48 -7.00
N SER A 65 -18.04 -4.46 -7.87
CA SER A 65 -17.50 -5.82 -7.71
C SER A 65 -16.05 -5.97 -8.16
N ARG A 66 -15.45 -4.94 -8.77
CA ARG A 66 -14.03 -4.92 -9.13
C ARG A 66 -13.41 -3.65 -8.59
N ARG A 67 -12.16 -3.73 -8.11
CA ARG A 67 -11.37 -2.60 -7.61
C ARG A 67 -9.92 -2.70 -8.08
N GLN A 68 -9.23 -1.57 -8.14
CA GLN A 68 -7.81 -1.49 -8.49
C GLN A 68 -7.03 -0.88 -7.33
N VAL A 69 -6.03 -1.62 -6.85
CA VAL A 69 -5.18 -1.17 -5.74
C VAL A 69 -3.75 -1.00 -6.20
N THR A 70 -3.15 0.13 -5.80
CA THR A 70 -1.71 0.38 -5.85
C THR A 70 -1.18 0.25 -4.44
N ILE A 71 -0.31 -0.72 -4.20
CA ILE A 71 0.19 -1.04 -2.86
C ILE A 71 1.70 -0.81 -2.82
N MET A 72 2.16 -0.03 -1.84
CA MET A 72 3.58 0.12 -1.53
C MET A 72 3.87 -0.34 -0.10
N ARG A 73 4.76 -1.31 0.06
CA ARG A 73 5.29 -1.74 1.35
C ARG A 73 6.73 -1.28 1.50
N ILE A 74 7.01 -0.59 2.59
CA ILE A 74 8.30 -0.02 2.94
C ILE A 74 8.78 -0.70 4.23
N SER A 75 10.01 -1.22 4.24
CA SER A 75 10.61 -1.72 5.48
C SER A 75 11.02 -0.57 6.39
N LEU A 76 10.66 -0.64 7.66
CA LEU A 76 11.06 0.30 8.70
C LEU A 76 12.26 -0.26 9.50
N PRO A 77 13.09 0.61 10.10
CA PRO A 77 14.29 0.20 10.82
C PRO A 77 14.02 -0.46 12.18
N ALA A 78 12.83 -0.27 12.75
CA ALA A 78 12.43 -0.83 14.04
C ALA A 78 11.09 -1.56 13.93
N MET A 79 10.98 -2.69 14.64
CA MET A 79 9.71 -3.36 14.89
C MET A 79 8.89 -2.50 15.85
N SER A 80 7.63 -2.26 15.52
CA SER A 80 6.64 -1.83 16.52
C SER A 80 6.04 -3.07 17.17
N ASP A 81 5.92 -3.08 18.49
CA ASP A 81 5.20 -4.14 19.24
C ASP A 81 3.67 -4.01 19.07
N GLY A 82 3.20 -3.45 17.96
CA GLY A 82 1.80 -3.18 17.69
C GLY A 82 1.54 -2.67 16.28
N GLU A 83 0.25 -2.55 15.97
CA GLU A 83 -0.28 -2.19 14.66
C GLU A 83 -0.98 -0.83 14.72
N ILE A 84 -0.78 -0.02 13.69
CA ILE A 84 -1.51 1.24 13.45
C ILE A 84 -2.13 1.17 12.06
N CYS A 85 -3.44 1.34 11.99
CA CYS A 85 -4.19 1.41 10.73
C CYS A 85 -4.77 2.82 10.59
N ILE A 86 -4.53 3.45 9.44
CA ILE A 86 -4.96 4.81 9.12
C ILE A 86 -5.75 4.73 7.83
N ASP A 87 -6.95 5.30 7.79
CA ASP A 87 -7.86 5.13 6.66
C ASP A 87 -8.65 6.40 6.37
N SER A 88 -8.71 6.79 5.10
CA SER A 88 -9.54 7.93 4.69
C SER A 88 -11.03 7.55 4.61
N ASP A 89 -11.38 6.26 4.63
CA ASP A 89 -12.75 5.80 4.89
C ASP A 89 -12.96 5.51 6.39
N ILE A 90 -13.33 6.55 7.14
CA ILE A 90 -13.59 6.47 8.59
C ILE A 90 -14.71 5.48 8.93
N ALA A 91 -15.72 5.36 8.07
CA ALA A 91 -16.84 4.46 8.31
C ALA A 91 -16.39 3.00 8.25
N ARG A 92 -15.45 2.68 7.36
CA ARG A 92 -14.81 1.37 7.29
C ARG A 92 -14.05 1.02 8.57
N LEU A 93 -13.25 1.93 9.11
CA LEU A 93 -12.56 1.69 10.39
C LEU A 93 -13.54 1.37 11.52
N ALA A 94 -14.68 2.06 11.57
CA ALA A 94 -15.72 1.77 12.54
C ALA A 94 -16.32 0.36 12.37
N ASP A 95 -16.40 -0.15 11.13
CA ASP A 95 -16.81 -1.52 10.84
C ASP A 95 -15.75 -2.55 11.27
N ILE A 96 -14.46 -2.29 11.02
CA ILE A 96 -13.33 -3.15 11.43
C ILE A 96 -13.27 -3.29 12.96
N VAL A 97 -13.47 -2.19 13.68
CA VAL A 97 -13.54 -2.21 15.16
C VAL A 97 -14.73 -3.01 15.67
N ARG A 98 -15.84 -3.06 14.91
CA ARG A 98 -17.02 -3.86 15.26
C ARG A 98 -16.86 -5.34 14.94
N SER A 99 -16.11 -5.69 13.89
CA SER A 99 -15.88 -7.08 13.45
C SER A 99 -14.72 -7.77 14.16
N SER A 100 -13.73 -7.02 14.64
CA SER A 100 -12.56 -7.60 15.29
C SER A 100 -12.86 -8.08 16.72
N ASP A 101 -12.58 -9.35 16.99
CA ASP A 101 -12.68 -10.00 18.31
C ASP A 101 -11.56 -9.52 19.28
N GLY A 102 -11.29 -8.22 19.32
CA GLY A 102 -10.36 -7.59 20.27
C GLY A 102 -8.90 -7.44 19.82
N HIS A 103 -8.57 -7.69 18.54
CA HIS A 103 -7.22 -7.51 17.96
C HIS A 103 -6.75 -6.05 18.01
N PHE A 104 -7.62 -5.13 17.59
CA PHE A 104 -7.40 -3.71 17.81
C PHE A 104 -7.94 -3.35 19.19
N ALA A 105 -7.20 -2.53 19.93
CA ALA A 105 -7.63 -2.03 21.22
C ALA A 105 -8.91 -1.21 20.99
N ARG A 106 -10.06 -1.87 21.11
CA ARG A 106 -11.43 -1.45 20.82
C ARG A 106 -11.80 -0.09 21.46
N ARG A 107 -11.17 1.05 21.09
CA ARG A 107 -11.20 2.27 21.94
C ARG A 107 -10.54 3.56 21.43
N TYR A 108 -9.75 3.60 20.37
CA TYR A 108 -9.15 4.87 19.92
C TYR A 108 -9.40 5.07 18.44
N ILE A 109 -10.24 6.06 18.12
CA ILE A 109 -10.33 6.65 16.78
C ILE A 109 -9.95 8.12 16.94
N ASP A 110 -8.69 8.42 16.65
CA ASP A 110 -8.16 9.78 16.70
C ASP A 110 -8.36 10.44 15.34
N HIS A 111 -9.27 11.40 15.29
CA HIS A 111 -9.55 12.18 14.10
C HIS A 111 -8.85 13.53 14.13
N ASP A 112 -8.36 13.97 15.30
CA ASP A 112 -7.82 15.30 15.50
C ASP A 112 -6.44 15.42 14.87
N ALA A 113 -5.65 14.35 14.89
CA ALA A 113 -4.32 14.34 14.26
C ALA A 113 -4.37 14.58 12.74
N PHE A 114 -5.47 14.23 12.07
CA PHE A 114 -5.56 14.22 10.60
C PHE A 114 -6.62 15.16 10.03
N ASP A 115 -6.98 16.24 10.73
CA ASP A 115 -7.99 17.22 10.28
C ASP A 115 -9.32 16.56 9.85
N MET A 116 -9.74 15.50 10.55
CA MET A 116 -10.92 14.68 10.22
C MET A 116 -10.88 13.97 8.85
N LEU A 117 -9.75 13.99 8.13
CA LEU A 117 -9.60 13.34 6.82
C LEU A 117 -9.31 11.84 6.95
N PHE A 118 -8.61 11.45 8.01
CA PHE A 118 -8.33 10.06 8.31
C PHE A 118 -8.94 9.67 9.66
N GLY A 119 -9.33 8.41 9.78
CA GLY A 119 -9.46 7.75 11.07
C GLY A 119 -8.20 6.94 11.35
N VAL A 120 -7.92 6.70 12.63
CA VAL A 120 -6.79 5.89 13.07
C VAL A 120 -7.30 4.85 14.05
N ILE A 121 -6.91 3.58 13.91
CA ILE A 121 -7.11 2.55 14.93
C ILE A 121 -5.77 1.89 15.25
N THR A 122 -5.60 1.47 16.50
CA THR A 122 -4.33 0.88 16.94
C THR A 122 -4.53 -0.35 17.83
N SER A 123 -3.52 -1.20 17.89
CA SER A 123 -3.46 -2.30 18.88
C SER A 123 -3.12 -1.79 20.29
N GLU A 124 -2.50 -0.61 20.42
CA GLU A 124 -2.17 0.02 21.72
C GLU A 124 -2.50 1.52 21.74
N LYS A 125 -3.02 2.00 22.88
CA LYS A 125 -3.51 3.39 23.04
C LYS A 125 -2.48 4.47 22.68
N ASN A 126 -1.23 4.30 23.11
CA ASN A 126 -0.20 5.33 22.98
C ASN A 126 0.71 5.12 21.77
N LEU A 127 0.37 4.18 20.87
CA LEU A 127 1.24 3.82 19.75
C LEU A 127 1.34 4.93 18.69
N VAL A 128 0.24 5.66 18.45
CA VAL A 128 0.20 6.81 17.55
C VAL A 128 1.22 7.86 17.96
N GLU A 129 1.13 8.34 19.21
CA GLU A 129 2.04 9.37 19.75
C GLU A 129 3.51 8.94 19.74
N LYS A 130 3.77 7.63 19.94
CA LYS A 130 5.13 7.08 19.94
C LYS A 130 5.73 6.95 18.53
N MET A 131 4.91 6.56 17.56
CA MET A 131 5.40 6.08 16.25
C MET A 131 5.12 7.04 15.09
N LEU A 132 4.12 7.90 15.20
CA LEU A 132 3.74 8.85 14.15
C LEU A 132 4.17 10.27 14.55
N PRO A 133 5.38 10.70 14.19
CA PRO A 133 5.79 12.09 14.43
C PRO A 133 4.89 13.05 13.64
N PRO A 134 4.70 14.30 14.11
CA PRO A 134 3.86 15.30 13.42
C PRO A 134 4.20 15.49 11.94
N ASP A 135 5.49 15.43 11.59
CA ASP A 135 5.92 15.55 10.20
C ASP A 135 5.40 14.39 9.33
N PHE A 136 5.26 13.18 9.87
CA PHE A 136 4.71 12.04 9.14
C PHE A 136 3.21 12.23 8.87
N VAL A 137 2.48 12.75 9.85
CA VAL A 137 1.06 13.10 9.71
C VAL A 137 0.87 14.11 8.59
N GLY A 138 1.64 15.21 8.60
CA GLY A 138 1.60 16.23 7.55
C GLY A 138 1.93 15.67 6.16
N ARG A 139 2.88 14.73 6.07
CA ARG A 139 3.21 14.06 4.81
C ARG A 139 2.11 13.15 4.30
N LEU A 140 1.42 12.42 5.18
CA LEU A 140 0.30 11.57 4.78
C LEU A 140 -0.89 12.43 4.31
N LEU A 141 -1.13 13.59 4.93
CA LEU A 141 -2.12 14.57 4.49
C LEU A 141 -1.78 15.15 3.11
N ALA A 142 -0.51 15.51 2.88
CA ALA A 142 -0.04 15.96 1.57
C ALA A 142 -0.20 14.87 0.50
N LEU A 143 0.16 13.63 0.82
CA LEU A 143 -0.01 12.48 -0.06
C LEU A 143 -1.50 12.24 -0.40
N HIS A 144 -2.40 12.34 0.58
CA HIS A 144 -3.84 12.27 0.34
C HIS A 144 -4.31 13.38 -0.61
N HIS A 145 -3.87 14.61 -0.40
CA HIS A 145 -4.21 15.74 -1.26
C HIS A 145 -3.74 15.53 -2.70
N ASP A 146 -2.46 15.17 -2.87
CA ASP A 146 -1.84 15.05 -4.19
C ASP A 146 -2.36 13.84 -4.99
N VAL A 147 -2.86 12.81 -4.30
CA VAL A 147 -3.34 11.58 -4.92
C VAL A 147 -4.85 11.48 -4.87
N VAL A 148 -5.44 11.34 -3.69
CA VAL A 148 -6.88 11.04 -3.54
C VAL A 148 -7.73 12.22 -4.01
N ASN A 149 -7.43 13.45 -3.57
CA ASN A 149 -8.21 14.60 -4.03
C ASN A 149 -8.03 14.86 -5.53
N ALA A 150 -6.82 14.64 -6.06
CA ALA A 150 -6.57 14.75 -7.49
C ALA A 150 -7.34 13.70 -8.32
N LEU A 151 -7.46 12.47 -7.79
CA LEU A 151 -8.27 11.40 -8.38
C LEU A 151 -9.76 11.75 -8.34
N ALA A 152 -10.26 12.19 -7.18
CA ALA A 152 -11.65 12.63 -7.03
C ALA A 152 -11.99 13.78 -7.99
N ALA A 153 -11.11 14.78 -8.13
CA ALA A 153 -11.27 15.87 -9.08
C ALA A 153 -11.31 15.40 -10.56
N SER A 154 -10.74 14.23 -10.84
CA SER A 154 -10.79 13.59 -12.17
C SER A 154 -11.98 12.62 -12.37
N GLY A 155 -12.88 12.51 -11.38
CA GLY A 155 -14.10 11.69 -11.45
C GLY A 155 -14.04 10.36 -10.69
N ASP A 156 -12.93 10.07 -10.00
CA ASP A 156 -12.77 8.88 -9.16
C ASP A 156 -13.17 9.18 -7.69
N GLU A 157 -14.43 9.53 -7.45
CA GLU A 157 -14.93 9.91 -6.11
C GLU A 157 -14.83 8.78 -5.06
N ASP A 158 -14.72 7.52 -5.50
CA ASP A 158 -14.56 6.33 -4.65
C ASP A 158 -13.08 6.02 -4.30
N ALA A 159 -12.14 6.88 -4.71
CA ALA A 159 -10.73 6.73 -4.39
C ALA A 159 -10.47 6.97 -2.90
N HIS A 160 -9.66 6.12 -2.28
CA HIS A 160 -9.30 6.28 -0.88
C HIS A 160 -7.90 5.76 -0.61
N MET A 161 -7.36 6.17 0.53
CA MET A 161 -6.03 5.83 0.98
C MET A 161 -6.08 5.16 2.33
N LEU A 162 -5.28 4.11 2.44
CA LEU A 162 -5.08 3.35 3.67
C LEU A 162 -3.57 3.25 3.94
N ALA A 163 -3.19 3.33 5.21
CA ALA A 163 -1.86 3.00 5.69
C ALA A 163 -1.94 1.98 6.82
N LEU A 164 -1.05 0.99 6.82
CA LEU A 164 -0.87 0.00 7.88
C LEU A 164 0.59 0.03 8.31
N LEU A 165 0.84 0.33 9.58
CA LEU A 165 2.13 0.14 10.22
C LEU A 165 2.07 -1.13 11.05
N ALA A 166 2.79 -2.17 10.63
CA ALA A 166 2.85 -3.47 11.29
C ALA A 166 4.18 -4.18 10.93
N ASP A 167 4.72 -4.97 11.86
CA ASP A 167 5.88 -5.85 11.63
C ASP A 167 7.09 -5.17 10.96
N ALA A 168 7.52 -4.01 11.49
CA ALA A 168 8.56 -3.17 10.90
C ALA A 168 8.30 -2.83 9.42
N SER A 169 7.04 -2.61 9.06
CA SER A 169 6.69 -2.16 7.71
C SER A 169 5.58 -1.14 7.71
N LEU A 170 5.71 -0.15 6.82
CA LEU A 170 4.64 0.74 6.42
C LEU A 170 4.09 0.24 5.09
N THR A 171 2.83 -0.19 5.09
CA THR A 171 2.10 -0.58 3.89
C THR A 171 1.08 0.48 3.55
N LEU A 172 1.20 1.08 2.38
CA LEU A 172 0.30 2.10 1.86
C LEU A 172 -0.51 1.51 0.72
N VAL A 173 -1.79 1.79 0.71
CA VAL A 173 -2.74 1.32 -0.28
C VAL A 173 -3.50 2.51 -0.83
N ILE A 174 -3.45 2.70 -2.13
CA ILE A 174 -4.35 3.59 -2.86
C ILE A 174 -5.34 2.68 -3.56
N ASP A 175 -6.58 2.67 -3.09
CA ASP A 175 -7.66 1.90 -3.67
C ASP A 175 -8.51 2.83 -4.52
N THR A 176 -8.72 2.42 -5.76
CA THR A 176 -9.48 3.17 -6.74
C THR A 176 -10.54 2.31 -7.42
N PRO A 177 -11.62 2.93 -7.92
CA PRO A 177 -12.51 2.23 -8.82
C PRO A 177 -11.70 1.70 -10.03
N PRO A 178 -12.11 0.55 -10.59
CA PRO A 178 -11.46 0.01 -11.75
C PRO A 178 -11.68 1.02 -12.88
N THR A 179 -10.62 1.26 -13.67
CA THR A 179 -10.78 1.96 -14.94
C THR A 179 -11.93 1.26 -15.68
N PRO A 180 -12.97 1.99 -16.14
CA PRO A 180 -14.10 1.37 -16.84
C PRO A 180 -13.53 0.45 -17.92
N SER A 181 -13.99 -0.81 -17.97
CA SER A 181 -13.43 -1.78 -18.90
C SER A 181 -13.54 -1.16 -20.28
N ILE A 182 -12.41 -0.75 -20.83
CA ILE A 182 -12.39 -0.16 -22.14
C ILE A 182 -12.69 -1.35 -23.03
N ALA A 183 -13.93 -1.45 -23.51
CA ALA A 183 -14.27 -2.42 -24.53
C ALA A 183 -13.18 -2.31 -25.58
N VAL A 184 -12.61 -3.44 -26.02
CA VAL A 184 -11.39 -3.54 -26.85
C VAL A 184 -11.43 -2.66 -28.11
N HIS A 185 -12.60 -2.10 -28.44
CA HIS A 185 -12.89 -1.22 -29.57
C HIS A 185 -12.89 0.29 -29.23
N GLY A 186 -12.57 0.69 -28.00
CA GLY A 186 -12.66 2.09 -27.52
C GLY A 186 -11.41 2.64 -26.82
N ILE A 187 -10.26 1.94 -26.91
CA ILE A 187 -8.99 2.44 -26.37
C ILE A 187 -8.50 3.57 -27.26
N THR A 188 -8.67 4.81 -26.79
CA THR A 188 -8.04 5.98 -27.41
C THR A 188 -6.68 6.25 -26.76
N GLU A 189 -5.76 6.87 -27.49
CA GLU A 189 -4.48 7.33 -26.94
C GLU A 189 -4.68 8.22 -25.70
N ALA A 190 -5.70 9.08 -25.72
CA ALA A 190 -6.04 9.94 -24.59
C ALA A 190 -6.43 9.14 -23.34
N THR A 191 -7.16 8.02 -23.49
CA THR A 191 -7.53 7.16 -22.36
C THR A 191 -6.31 6.43 -21.78
N VAL A 192 -5.40 5.97 -22.63
CA VAL A 192 -4.14 5.34 -22.19
C VAL A 192 -3.23 6.35 -21.50
N GLU A 193 -3.11 7.56 -22.05
CA GLU A 193 -2.31 8.64 -21.47
C GLU A 193 -2.85 9.07 -20.10
N ALA A 194 -4.17 9.22 -19.96
CA ALA A 194 -4.80 9.57 -18.69
C ALA A 194 -4.52 8.52 -17.61
N GLU A 195 -4.64 7.22 -17.94
CA GLU A 195 -4.33 6.12 -17.03
C GLU A 195 -2.83 6.05 -16.70
N ALA A 196 -1.95 6.30 -17.68
CA ALA A 196 -0.51 6.38 -17.44
C ALA A 196 -0.15 7.54 -16.49
N ARG A 197 -0.69 8.74 -16.72
CA ARG A 197 -0.49 9.92 -15.85
C ARG A 197 -1.03 9.67 -14.44
N ARG A 198 -2.19 9.01 -14.33
CA ARG A 198 -2.80 8.58 -13.08
C ARG A 198 -1.85 7.68 -12.29
N ARG A 199 -1.33 6.62 -12.91
CA ARG A 199 -0.36 5.70 -12.29
C ARG A 199 0.95 6.38 -11.91
N ILE A 200 1.51 7.20 -12.81
CA ILE A 200 2.75 7.94 -12.54
C ILE A 200 2.60 8.82 -11.31
N ARG A 201 1.48 9.55 -11.16
CA ARG A 201 1.22 10.37 -9.97
C ARG A 201 1.16 9.55 -8.69
N GLN A 202 0.41 8.45 -8.70
CA GLN A 202 0.31 7.55 -7.55
C GLN A 202 1.70 7.02 -7.13
N VAL A 203 2.48 6.52 -8.09
CA VAL A 203 3.80 5.97 -7.84
C VAL A 203 4.78 7.04 -7.37
N ALA A 204 4.82 8.21 -8.03
CA ALA A 204 5.72 9.29 -7.67
C ALA A 204 5.47 9.79 -6.24
N ALA A 205 4.20 9.97 -5.86
CA ALA A 205 3.85 10.44 -4.53
C ALA A 205 4.17 9.41 -3.43
N LEU A 206 3.89 8.12 -3.69
CA LEU A 206 4.29 7.03 -2.80
C LEU A 206 5.81 6.97 -2.63
N VAL A 207 6.55 7.08 -3.72
CA VAL A 207 8.01 7.04 -3.71
C VAL A 207 8.61 8.24 -2.96
N GLN A 208 8.04 9.43 -3.12
CA GLN A 208 8.47 10.64 -2.38
C GLN A 208 8.30 10.45 -0.87
N LEU A 209 7.19 9.86 -0.42
CA LEU A 209 7.00 9.56 0.99
C LEU A 209 8.11 8.65 1.54
N ALA A 210 8.60 7.69 0.74
CA ALA A 210 9.69 6.81 1.13
C ALA A 210 11.03 7.54 1.30
N ASP A 211 11.29 8.61 0.53
CA ASP A 211 12.48 9.46 0.72
C ASP A 211 12.43 10.24 2.02
N ASP A 212 11.23 10.67 2.41
CA ASP A 212 11.02 11.55 3.54
C ASP A 212 10.90 10.79 4.87
N LEU A 213 10.97 9.45 4.85
CA LEU A 213 10.99 8.64 6.07
C LEU A 213 12.33 8.80 6.80
N PRO A 214 12.31 8.93 8.13
CA PRO A 214 13.53 9.07 8.90
C PRO A 214 14.41 7.83 8.72
N THR A 215 15.66 8.07 8.37
CA THR A 215 16.66 7.01 8.34
C THR A 215 17.10 6.72 9.78
N GLY A 216 16.54 5.70 10.43
CA GLY A 216 17.10 5.14 11.68
C GLY A 216 18.52 4.59 11.50
N ASP A 217 19.19 4.20 12.58
CA ASP A 217 20.52 3.59 12.50
C ASP A 217 20.50 2.39 11.54
N ALA A 218 21.43 2.40 10.59
CA ALA A 218 21.42 1.48 9.45
C ALA A 218 21.30 0.02 9.91
N ILE A 219 20.22 -0.65 9.50
CA ILE A 219 20.29 -2.11 9.38
C ILE A 219 21.33 -2.36 8.30
N SER A 220 22.53 -2.76 8.72
CA SER A 220 23.62 -3.14 7.84
C SER A 220 23.09 -4.18 6.85
N LEU A 221 22.86 -3.77 5.61
CA LEU A 221 22.56 -4.71 4.54
C LEU A 221 23.82 -5.57 4.34
N PRO A 222 23.71 -6.90 4.23
CA PRO A 222 24.86 -7.71 3.83
C PRO A 222 25.42 -7.16 2.52
N ALA A 223 26.72 -6.89 2.48
CA ALA A 223 27.42 -6.22 1.39
C ALA A 223 27.35 -6.92 0.00
N ASP A 224 26.61 -8.02 -0.12
CA ASP A 224 26.59 -8.91 -1.29
C ASP A 224 25.33 -8.80 -2.17
N VAL A 225 24.51 -7.76 -2.03
CA VAL A 225 23.35 -7.57 -2.93
C VAL A 225 23.77 -7.19 -4.38
N GLY A 226 25.06 -6.99 -4.65
CA GLY A 226 25.57 -6.60 -5.97
C GLY A 226 26.57 -7.54 -6.65
N ARG A 227 27.06 -8.61 -6.01
CA ARG A 227 28.05 -9.51 -6.64
C ARG A 227 27.37 -10.77 -7.15
N ARG A 228 27.13 -10.81 -8.47
CA ARG A 228 26.99 -12.11 -9.16
C ARG A 228 28.25 -12.94 -8.86
N PRO A 229 28.13 -14.21 -8.44
CA PRO A 229 29.28 -15.10 -8.54
C PRO A 229 29.71 -15.17 -10.01
N PRO A 230 31.02 -15.17 -10.31
CA PRO A 230 31.48 -15.33 -11.68
C PRO A 230 30.91 -16.64 -12.24
N VAL A 231 30.33 -16.57 -13.44
CA VAL A 231 29.89 -17.75 -14.18
C VAL A 231 31.11 -18.63 -14.38
N ALA A 232 31.17 -19.76 -13.67
CA ALA A 232 32.11 -20.80 -14.02
C ALA A 232 31.73 -21.28 -15.41
N ALA A 233 32.60 -21.02 -16.39
CA ALA A 233 32.47 -21.56 -17.73
C ALA A 233 32.35 -23.09 -17.60
N MET A 234 31.18 -23.62 -17.93
CA MET A 234 30.98 -25.06 -18.03
C MET A 234 31.84 -25.55 -19.20
N GLN A 235 33.02 -26.08 -18.89
CA GLN A 235 33.83 -26.80 -19.86
C GLN A 235 33.03 -28.03 -20.28
N VAL A 236 32.55 -28.01 -21.52
CA VAL A 236 32.07 -29.18 -22.22
C VAL A 236 33.31 -30.02 -22.53
N THR A 237 33.51 -31.10 -21.80
CA THR A 237 34.42 -32.16 -22.22
C THR A 237 33.59 -33.22 -22.95
N SER A 238 33.99 -33.44 -24.19
CA SER A 238 33.50 -34.40 -25.18
C SER A 238 33.54 -35.85 -24.71
#